data_AF-A0A6G1E980-F1
#
_entry.id   AF-A0A6G1E980-F1
#
_cell.length_a   1.000
_cell.length_b   1.000
_cell.length_c   1.000
_cell.angle_alpha   90.00
_cell.angle_beta   90.00
_cell.angle_gamma   90.00
#
_symmetry.space_group_name_H-M   'P 1'
#
loop_
_entity.id
_entity.type
_entity.pdbx_description
1 polymer ?
#
loop_
_entity_poly.entity_id
_entity_poly.type
_entity_poly.pdbx_seq_one_letter_code
_entity_poly.pdbx_strand_id
1 'polypeptide(L)' 'YTEVKAACCGPGDNNAMFLCTPASSYRANRTNWDIVHPMEITAEKLAKVAFDGSTPLVSLINIRQLIAS' A
#
# COMPACT_ATOMS: atom_id res chain seq x y z
N TYR A 1 10.95 6.71 2.85
CA TYR A 1 9.98 6.11 3.80
C TYR A 1 10.68 5.95 5.14
N THR A 2 9.99 6.23 6.24
CA THR A 2 10.58 6.22 7.60
C THR A 2 10.28 4.93 8.37
N GLU A 3 9.23 4.21 8.00
CA GLU A 3 8.81 2.94 8.62
C GLU A 3 8.27 2.01 7.53
N VAL A 4 8.79 0.78 7.49
CA VAL A 4 8.43 -0.25 6.48
C VAL A 4 8.17 -1.62 7.10
N LYS A 5 8.43 -1.78 8.41
CA LYS A 5 8.27 -3.04 9.14
C LYS A 5 7.02 -3.05 10.01
N ALA A 6 6.47 -1.89 10.33
CA ALA A 6 5.26 -1.77 11.13
C ALA A 6 3.99 -1.57 10.31
N ALA A 7 2.99 -2.38 10.63
CA ALA A 7 1.63 -2.21 10.14
C ALA A 7 0.83 -1.31 11.11
N CYS A 8 -0.33 -0.84 10.64
CA CYS A 8 -1.23 -0.01 11.43
C CYS A 8 -1.90 -0.80 12.55
N CYS A 9 -2.33 -2.00 12.22
CA CYS A 9 -3.03 -2.93 13.10
C CYS A 9 -2.62 -4.36 12.75
N GLY A 10 -2.92 -5.27 13.67
CA GLY A 10 -2.56 -6.68 13.57
C GLY A 10 -1.89 -7.12 14.87
N PRO A 11 -2.13 -8.35 15.35
CA PRO A 11 -1.38 -8.91 16.46
C PRO A 11 0.08 -9.22 16.08
N GLY A 12 0.94 -9.29 17.10
CA GLY A 12 2.35 -9.69 16.97
C GLY A 12 3.31 -8.53 16.74
N ASP A 13 4.55 -8.87 16.43
CA ASP A 13 5.65 -7.91 16.30
C ASP A 13 5.35 -6.85 15.24
N ASN A 14 5.56 -5.60 15.62
CA ASN A 14 5.28 -4.40 14.80
C ASN A 14 3.84 -4.32 14.26
N ASN A 15 2.90 -5.03 14.88
CA ASN A 15 1.53 -5.24 14.41
C ASN A 15 1.44 -5.94 13.05
N ALA A 16 2.51 -6.60 12.58
CA ALA A 16 2.65 -7.03 11.19
C ALA A 16 2.84 -8.56 11.06
N MET A 17 2.31 -9.36 11.99
CA MET A 17 2.37 -10.83 11.90
C MET A 17 1.05 -11.47 11.48
N PHE A 18 -0.07 -10.84 11.80
CA PHE A 18 -1.40 -11.37 11.54
C PHE A 18 -2.35 -10.28 11.03
N LEU A 19 -3.44 -10.70 10.41
CA LEU A 19 -4.51 -9.80 9.99
C LEU A 19 -5.09 -9.05 11.18
N CYS A 20 -5.62 -7.86 10.91
CA CYS A 20 -6.32 -7.10 11.93
C CYS A 20 -7.57 -7.85 12.37
N THR A 21 -7.78 -7.88 13.68
CA THR A 21 -8.96 -8.44 14.32
C THR A 21 -9.62 -7.36 15.17
N PRO A 22 -10.87 -7.53 15.63
CA PRO A 22 -11.48 -6.59 16.58
C PRO A 22 -10.67 -6.37 17.86
N ALA A 23 -9.77 -7.29 18.23
CA ALA A 23 -8.88 -7.19 19.38
C ALA A 23 -7.55 -6.45 19.08
N SER A 24 -7.29 -6.07 17.82
CA SER A 24 -6.04 -5.43 17.44
C SER A 24 -5.98 -3.99 17.95
N SER A 25 -4.81 -3.60 18.45
CA SER A 25 -4.51 -2.19 18.70
C SER A 25 -4.25 -1.48 17.38
N TYR A 26 -4.74 -0.25 17.28
CA TYR A 26 -4.54 0.61 16.13
C TYR A 26 -3.51 1.69 16.47
N ARG A 27 -2.61 1.98 15.53
CA ARG A 27 -1.77 3.18 15.63
C ARG A 27 -2.62 4.43 15.41
N ALA A 28 -2.24 5.54 16.05
CA ALA A 28 -2.97 6.80 15.99
C ALA A 28 -3.07 7.38 14.56
N ASN A 29 -2.13 7.04 13.69
CA ASN A 29 -2.11 7.50 12.30
C ASN A 29 -2.72 6.43 11.37
N ARG A 30 -3.95 6.68 10.91
CA ARG A 30 -4.76 5.74 10.09
C ARG A 30 -4.35 5.65 8.61
N THR A 31 -3.29 6.35 8.22
CA THR A 31 -2.76 6.32 6.84
C THR A 31 -2.01 5.02 6.52
N ASN A 32 -1.67 4.25 7.56
CA ASN A 32 -1.07 2.93 7.43
C ASN A 32 -2.17 1.86 7.38
N TRP A 33 -1.96 0.80 6.61
CA TRP A 33 -2.90 -0.32 6.49
C TRP A 33 -2.37 -1.56 7.23
N ASP A 34 -3.07 -2.68 7.14
CA ASP A 34 -2.73 -3.95 7.81
C ASP A 34 -1.49 -4.64 7.19
N ILE A 35 -1.22 -5.89 7.61
CA ILE A 35 -0.08 -6.67 7.12
C ILE A 35 -0.10 -6.96 5.60
N VAL A 36 -1.27 -7.06 4.96
CA VAL A 36 -1.37 -7.45 3.55
C VAL A 36 -1.64 -6.27 2.61
N HIS A 37 -2.06 -5.13 3.16
CA HIS A 37 -2.35 -3.93 2.37
C HIS A 37 -1.22 -2.90 2.50
N PRO A 38 -0.79 -2.28 1.39
CA PRO A 38 0.19 -1.22 1.42
C PRO A 38 -0.37 0.07 2.04
N MET A 39 0.51 0.91 2.60
CA MET A 39 0.17 2.26 3.07
C MET A 39 -0.54 3.08 1.99
N GLU A 40 -1.43 4.00 2.38
CA GLU A 40 -2.18 4.84 1.44
C GLU A 40 -1.26 5.59 0.46
N ILE A 41 -0.17 6.18 0.97
CA ILE A 41 0.84 6.87 0.15
C ILE A 41 1.50 5.92 -0.86
N THR A 42 1.71 4.66 -0.49
CA THR A 42 2.28 3.65 -1.41
C THR A 42 1.25 3.25 -2.46
N ALA A 43 -0.01 3.07 -2.08
CA ALA A 43 -1.10 2.79 -3.02
C ALA A 43 -1.30 3.94 -4.01
N GLU A 44 -1.27 5.19 -3.55
CA GLU A 44 -1.36 6.39 -4.38
C GLU A 44 -0.21 6.44 -5.40
N LYS A 45 1.03 6.21 -4.96
CA LYS A 45 2.20 6.17 -5.85
C LYS A 45 2.10 5.03 -6.86
N LEU A 46 1.65 3.85 -6.43
CA LEU A 46 1.47 2.70 -7.31
C LEU A 46 0.40 3.01 -8.36
N ALA A 47 -0.73 3.61 -7.96
CA ALA A 47 -1.76 4.04 -8.88
C ALA A 47 -1.21 5.04 -9.89
N LYS A 48 -0.45 6.06 -9.45
CA LYS A 48 0.19 7.02 -10.34
C LYS A 48 1.11 6.34 -11.35
N VAL A 49 1.96 5.41 -10.91
CA VAL A 49 2.83 4.63 -11.80
C VAL A 49 2.02 3.82 -12.81
N ALA A 50 0.92 3.17 -12.39
CA ALA A 50 0.09 2.36 -13.26
C ALA A 50 -0.70 3.19 -14.29
N PHE A 51 -1.25 4.33 -13.88
CA PHE A 51 -2.05 5.20 -14.76
C PHE A 51 -1.19 6.04 -15.70
N ASP A 52 -0.10 6.61 -15.21
CA ASP A 52 0.71 7.56 -15.99
C ASP A 52 1.91 6.88 -16.65
N GLY A 53 2.31 5.68 -16.18
CA GLY A 53 3.48 4.95 -16.64
C GLY A 53 4.76 5.36 -15.91
N SER A 54 5.70 4.43 -15.78
CA SER A 54 7.05 4.69 -15.24
C SER A 54 8.03 3.57 -15.63
N THR A 55 9.03 3.87 -16.47
CA THR A 55 10.07 2.90 -16.84
C THR A 55 11.00 2.63 -15.65
N PRO A 56 11.39 1.37 -15.35
CA PRO A 56 11.07 0.12 -16.06
C PRO A 56 9.83 -0.62 -15.53
N LEU A 57 9.09 -0.05 -14.58
CA LEU A 57 7.97 -0.70 -13.89
C LEU A 57 6.74 -0.92 -14.78
N VAL A 58 6.49 -0.01 -15.72
CA VAL A 58 5.43 -0.10 -16.72
C VAL A 58 6.06 0.07 -18.10
N SER A 59 5.91 -0.93 -18.95
CA SER A 59 6.39 -0.92 -20.34
C SER A 59 5.24 -1.06 -21.34
N LEU A 60 5.44 -0.55 -22.56
CA LEU A 60 4.52 -0.59 -23.70
C LEU A 60 3.31 0.34 -23.60
N ILE A 61 2.44 0.13 -22.61
CA ILE A 61 1.18 0.87 -22.47
C ILE A 61 0.81 1.02 -20.98
N ASN A 62 0.38 2.21 -20.57
CA ASN A 62 -0.17 2.47 -19.23
C ASN A 62 -1.71 2.35 -19.22
N ILE A 63 -2.34 2.39 -18.05
CA ILE A 63 -3.80 2.22 -17.94
C ILE A 63 -4.55 3.31 -18.73
N ARG A 64 -4.09 4.57 -18.70
CA ARG A 64 -4.75 5.66 -19.43
C ARG A 64 -4.75 5.44 -20.94
N GLN A 65 -3.64 4.95 -21.49
CA GLN A 65 -3.52 4.62 -22.91
C GLN A 65 -4.38 3.40 -23.27
N LEU A 66 -4.43 2.38 -22.40
CA LEU A 66 -5.24 1.19 -22.61
C LEU A 66 -6.73 1.50 -22.71
N ILE A 67 -7.26 2.36 -21.83
CA ILE A 67 -8.70 2.71 -21.82
C ILE A 67 -9.10 3.72 -22.91
N ALA A 68 -8.13 4.35 -23.57
CA ALA A 68 -8.35 5.27 -24.69
C ALA A 68 -8.36 4.56 -26.06
N SER A 69 -8.23 3.22 -26.07
CA SER A 69 -8.26 2.36 -27.25
C SER A 69 -9.67 1.84 -27.51
#